data_AF-A0A7K0Z254-F1
#
_entry.id   AF-A0A7K0Z254-F1
#
_cell.length_a   1.000
_cell.length_b   1.000
_cell.length_c   1.000
_cell.angle_alpha   90.00
_cell.angle_beta   90.00
_cell.angle_gamma   90.00
#
_symmetry.space_group_name_H-M   'P 1'
#
loop_
_entity.id
_entity.type
_entity.pdbx_description
1 polymer ?
#
loop_
_entity_poly.entity_id
_entity_poly.type
_entity_poly.pdbx_seq_one_letter_code
_entity_poly.pdbx_strand_id
1 'polypeptide(L)' 'MVDLGIPSAPPPTLHPRRKTRQLKVGSIGVGSDSPVSVQSMCTTLTSDVNATLQQIAELTASGCQIVRVAVPSQDDADAL' A
#
# COMPACT_ATOMS: atom_id res chain seq x y z
N MET A 1 -21.13 28.04 -6.56
CA MET A 1 -19.74 27.56 -6.43
C MET A 1 -19.80 26.37 -5.49
N VAL A 2 -19.67 25.16 -6.02
CA VAL A 2 -19.81 23.92 -5.22
C VAL A 2 -18.53 23.76 -4.42
N ASP A 3 -18.65 23.72 -3.10
CA ASP A 3 -17.54 23.41 -2.20
C ASP A 3 -17.12 21.95 -2.42
N LEU A 4 -15.92 21.74 -2.94
CA LEU A 4 -15.39 20.43 -3.32
C LEU A 4 -14.86 19.62 -2.11
N GLY A 5 -15.10 20.09 -0.88
CA GLY A 5 -14.83 19.35 0.34
C GLY A 5 -13.38 18.86 0.42
N ILE A 6 -12.43 19.79 0.56
CA ILE A 6 -11.02 19.41 0.75
C ILE A 6 -10.95 18.55 2.03
N PRO A 7 -10.37 17.34 1.99
CA PRO A 7 -10.29 16.50 3.17
C PRO A 7 -9.53 17.25 4.28
N SER A 8 -10.11 17.23 5.48
CA SER A 8 -9.50 17.80 6.69
C SER A 8 -8.07 17.31 6.84
N ALA A 9 -7.19 18.20 7.33
CA ALA A 9 -5.82 17.85 7.66
C ALA A 9 -5.77 16.58 8.54
N PRO A 10 -4.71 15.75 8.42
CA PRO A 10 -4.57 14.55 9.22
C PRO A 10 -4.70 14.88 10.71
N PRO A 11 -5.37 14.01 11.50
CA PRO A 11 -5.49 14.22 12.93
C PRO A 11 -4.10 14.33 13.57
N PRO A 12 -3.98 15.10 14.67
CA PRO A 12 -2.71 15.27 15.36
C PRO A 12 -2.16 13.93 15.84
N THR A 13 -0.84 13.76 15.76
CA THR A 13 -0.15 12.57 16.28
C THR A 13 -0.30 12.51 17.79
N LEU A 14 -1.09 11.54 18.28
CA LEU A 14 -1.36 11.38 19.71
C LEU A 14 -0.10 11.07 20.53
N HIS A 15 0.89 10.40 19.92
CA HIS A 15 2.14 10.00 20.56
C HIS A 15 3.30 10.00 19.56
N PRO A 16 4.55 10.25 20.03
CA PRO A 16 5.73 10.10 19.17
C PRO A 16 5.87 8.65 18.70
N ARG A 17 6.35 8.48 17.47
CA ARG A 17 6.56 7.16 16.89
C ARG A 17 7.60 6.38 17.70
N ARG A 18 7.30 5.12 18.04
CA ARG A 18 8.25 4.22 18.69
C ARG A 18 9.50 4.02 17.82
N LYS A 19 10.69 4.11 18.44
CA LYS A 19 11.95 3.71 17.78
C LYS A 19 11.95 2.20 17.53
N THR A 20 12.08 1.80 16.27
CA THR A 20 12.10 0.41 15.82
C THR A 20 13.33 0.13 14.95
N ARG A 21 13.62 -1.13 14.67
CA ARG A 21 14.56 -1.45 13.59
C ARG A 21 14.00 -0.90 12.28
N GLN A 22 14.82 -0.20 11.50
CA GLN A 22 14.46 0.27 10.17
C GLN A 22 14.76 -0.83 9.15
N LEU A 23 13.81 -1.08 8.26
CA LEU A 23 13.87 -2.08 7.21
C LEU A 23 13.58 -1.42 5.86
N LYS A 24 13.96 -2.09 4.76
CA LYS A 24 13.60 -1.69 3.40
C LYS A 24 12.70 -2.74 2.77
N VAL A 25 11.60 -2.28 2.17
CA VAL A 25 10.71 -3.08 1.31
C VAL A 25 10.87 -2.51 -0.09
N GLY A 26 11.67 -3.18 -0.93
CA GLY A 26 12.14 -2.60 -2.19
C GLY A 26 12.90 -1.30 -1.93
N SER A 27 12.41 -0.19 -2.51
CA SER A 27 12.95 1.16 -2.31
C SER A 27 12.35 1.91 -1.11
N ILE A 28 11.30 1.37 -0.46
CA ILE A 28 10.56 2.04 0.61
C ILE A 28 11.15 1.71 1.98
N GLY A 29 11.50 2.74 2.76
CA GLY A 29 11.93 2.60 4.14
C GLY A 29 10.74 2.42 5.09
N VAL A 30 10.83 1.46 6.03
CA VAL A 30 9.81 1.17 7.04
C VAL A 30 10.45 1.10 8.42
N GLY A 31 10.00 1.96 9.34
CA GLY A 31 10.47 1.95 10.73
C GLY A 31 11.29 3.20 11.11
N SER A 32 11.37 3.48 12.42
CA SER A 32 12.05 4.65 13.02
C SER A 32 11.90 5.97 12.25
N ASP A 33 12.94 6.37 11.52
CA ASP A 33 13.05 7.68 10.90
C ASP A 33 12.37 7.74 9.52
N SER A 34 11.89 6.60 9.00
CA SER A 34 11.11 6.57 7.77
C SER A 34 9.65 6.98 8.00
N PRO A 35 9.02 7.74 7.08
CA PRO A 35 7.60 8.02 7.11
C PRO A 35 6.72 6.76 7.23
N VAL A 36 5.51 6.89 7.75
CA VAL A 36 4.56 5.77 7.79
C VAL A 36 4.11 5.48 6.37
N SER A 37 4.41 4.28 5.87
CA SER A 37 4.08 3.90 4.50
C SER A 37 2.60 3.51 4.36
N VAL A 38 1.93 3.96 3.30
CA VAL A 38 0.56 3.54 2.95
C VAL A 38 0.61 2.19 2.23
N GLN A 39 -0.16 1.22 2.71
CA GLN A 39 -0.22 -0.13 2.15
C GLN A 39 -1.65 -0.53 1.86
N SER A 40 -1.84 -1.39 0.86
CA SER A 40 -3.14 -1.98 0.51
C SER A 40 -2.98 -3.42 0.02
N MET A 41 -4.10 -4.10 -0.23
CA MET A 41 -4.13 -5.49 -0.70
C MET A 41 -5.08 -5.62 -1.88
N CYS A 42 -4.64 -6.34 -2.92
CA CYS A 42 -5.48 -6.68 -4.05
C CYS A 42 -6.59 -7.67 -3.64
N THR A 43 -7.74 -7.55 -4.29
CA THR A 43 -8.91 -8.41 -4.10
C THR A 43 -9.18 -9.30 -5.31
N THR A 44 -8.45 -9.10 -6.42
CA THR A 44 -8.48 -9.95 -7.61
C THR A 44 -7.87 -11.32 -7.33
N LEU A 45 -8.20 -12.28 -8.19
CA LEU A 45 -7.52 -13.57 -8.22
C LEU A 45 -6.11 -13.36 -8.78
N THR A 46 -5.08 -13.76 -8.05
CA THR A 46 -3.68 -13.47 -8.39
C THR A 46 -3.24 -14.11 -9.70
N SER A 47 -3.70 -15.34 -9.96
CA SER A 47 -3.53 -16.02 -11.26
C SER A 47 -4.16 -15.27 -12.44
N ASP A 48 -5.12 -14.36 -12.22
CA ASP A 48 -5.52 -13.37 -13.24
C ASP A 48 -4.58 -12.17 -13.22
N VAL A 49 -3.51 -12.29 -14.00
CA VAL A 49 -2.43 -11.30 -14.11
C VAL A 49 -2.97 -9.94 -14.57
N ASN A 50 -3.87 -9.91 -15.55
CA ASN A 50 -4.37 -8.65 -16.11
C ASN A 50 -5.22 -7.88 -15.11
N ALA A 51 -6.16 -8.58 -14.45
CA ALA A 51 -7.00 -7.96 -13.42
C ALA A 51 -6.14 -7.45 -12.25
N THR A 52 -5.16 -8.24 -11.81
CA THR A 52 -4.29 -7.89 -10.68
C THR A 52 -3.39 -6.69 -11.01
N LEU A 53 -2.82 -6.63 -12.23
CA LEU A 53 -2.03 -5.48 -12.66
C LEU A 53 -2.86 -4.19 -12.77
N GLN A 54 -4.11 -4.28 -13.26
CA GLN A 54 -5.01 -3.12 -13.30
C GLN A 54 -5.31 -2.59 -11.90
N GLN A 55 -5.63 -3.48 -10.95
CA GLN A 55 -5.87 -3.07 -9.57
C GLN A 55 -4.62 -2.49 -8.90
N ILE A 56 -3.43 -3.05 -9.16
CA ILE A 56 -2.15 -2.48 -8.68
C ILE A 56 -1.96 -1.06 -9.19
N ALA A 57 -2.25 -0.81 -10.48
CA ALA A 57 -2.14 0.52 -11.07
C ALA A 57 -3.10 1.52 -10.41
N GLU A 58 -4.34 1.13 -10.16
CA GLU A 58 -5.34 1.95 -9.45
C GLU A 58 -4.90 2.28 -8.02
N LEU A 59 -4.43 1.27 -7.28
CA LEU A 59 -3.92 1.45 -5.93
C LEU A 59 -2.71 2.38 -5.91
N THR A 60 -1.80 2.23 -6.88
CA THR A 60 -0.62 3.11 -7.01
C THR A 60 -1.04 4.54 -7.32
N ALA A 61 -2.00 4.74 -8.23
CA ALA A 61 -2.55 6.05 -8.56
C ALA A 61 -3.25 6.73 -7.36
N SER A 62 -3.81 5.95 -6.43
CA SER A 62 -4.40 6.44 -5.17
C SER A 62 -3.38 6.80 -4.09
N GLY A 63 -2.07 6.57 -4.33
CA GLY A 63 -1.00 6.86 -3.39
C GLY A 63 -0.57 5.67 -2.51
N CYS A 64 -0.96 4.44 -2.87
CA CYS A 64 -0.44 3.25 -2.22
C CYS A 64 1.05 3.07 -2.53
N GLN A 65 1.86 2.78 -1.51
CA GLN A 65 3.32 2.61 -1.65
C GLN A 65 3.74 1.15 -1.63
N ILE A 66 2.96 0.28 -0.97
CA ILE A 66 3.22 -1.16 -0.89
C ILE A 66 1.91 -1.90 -1.13
N VAL A 67 1.85 -2.68 -2.20
CA VAL A 67 0.69 -3.52 -2.54
C VAL A 67 0.97 -4.96 -2.14
N ARG A 68 -0.02 -5.59 -1.51
CA ARG A 68 -0.01 -7.01 -1.16
C ARG A 68 -0.90 -7.79 -2.10
N VAL A 69 -0.49 -9.00 -2.44
CA VAL A 69 -1.21 -9.92 -3.31
C VAL A 69 -1.36 -11.26 -2.57
N ALA A 70 -2.50 -11.93 -2.72
CA ALA A 70 -2.75 -13.22 -2.07
C ALA A 70 -2.09 -14.35 -2.86
N VAL A 71 -1.51 -15.36 -2.20
CA VAL A 71 -0.93 -16.53 -2.88
C VAL A 71 -1.40 -17.82 -2.20
N PRO A 72 -2.69 -18.19 -2.34
CA PRO A 72 -3.23 -19.39 -1.71
C PRO A 72 -2.92 -20.67 -2.48
N SER A 73 -2.73 -20.61 -3.80
CA SER A 73 -2.49 -21.78 -4.66
C SER A 73 -1.17 -21.68 -5.43
N GLN A 74 -0.74 -22.79 -6.04
CA GLN A 74 0.49 -22.83 -6.85
C GLN A 74 0.35 -21.95 -8.11
N ASP A 75 -0.81 -21.95 -8.76
CA ASP A 75 -1.07 -21.14 -9.95
C ASP A 75 -0.88 -19.64 -9.66
N ASP A 76 -1.23 -19.20 -8.44
CA ASP A 76 -1.00 -17.81 -8.01
C ASP A 76 0.48 -17.51 -7.78
N ALA A 77 1.27 -18.51 -7.36
CA ALA A 77 2.71 -18.37 -7.16
C ALA A 77 3.44 -18.35 -8.52
N ASP A 78 2.98 -19.12 -9.49
CA ASP A 78 3.55 -19.20 -10.83
C ASP A 78 3.26 -17.93 -11.66
N ALA A 79 2.27 -17.14 -11.25
CA ALA A 79 1.90 -15.86 -11.88
C ALA A 79 2.72 -14.64 -11.41
N LEU A 80 3.59 -14.81 -10.40
CA LEU A 80 4.44 -13.75 -9.82
C LEU A 80 5.83 -13.68 -10.48
#